data_AF-A0A7S3S393-F1
#
_entry.id   AF-A0A7S3S393-F1
#
_cell.length_a   1.000
_cell.length_b   1.000
_cell.length_c   1.000
_cell.angle_alpha   90.00
_cell.angle_beta   90.00
_cell.angle_gamma   90.00
#
_symmetry.space_group_name_H-M   'P 1'
#
loop_
_entity.id
_entity.type
_entity.pdbx_description
1 polymer ?
#
loop_
_entity_poly.entity_id
_entity_poly.type
_entity_poly.pdbx_seq_one_letter_code
_entity_poly.pdbx_strand_id
1 'polypeptide(L)'
;SITQFGKTIKKFGWECTFVNVDDLSQVREAVRDTSVRLIFAESIANPGGVVSDLSALAEIAHEVHIPLVIDNTLATPFLCRPIEFGADLVVHSTTKFLSGHGSALGGVVVDSGRFAWGRQPEKFPSLAKP
;
A
#
# COMPACT_ATOMS: atom_id res chain seq x y z
N SER A 1 -2.02 3.85 -10.41
CA SER A 1 -2.31 2.52 -9.81
C SER A 1 -3.08 1.57 -10.75
N ILE A 2 -4.23 1.95 -11.30
CA ILE A 2 -5.09 1.03 -12.09
C ILE A 2 -4.38 0.27 -13.23
N THR A 3 -3.66 0.95 -14.14
CA THR A 3 -2.95 0.27 -15.23
C THR A 3 -1.83 -0.65 -14.75
N GLN A 4 -1.14 -0.25 -13.67
CA GLN A 4 -0.06 -1.03 -13.08
C GLN A 4 -0.61 -2.36 -12.54
N PHE A 5 -1.62 -2.29 -11.65
CA PHE A 5 -2.21 -3.45 -11.00
C PHE A 5 -3.12 -4.29 -11.91
N GLY A 6 -3.80 -3.66 -12.88
CA GLY A 6 -4.77 -4.33 -13.74
C GLY A 6 -4.17 -4.98 -15.00
N LYS A 7 -2.99 -4.50 -15.46
CA LYS A 7 -2.38 -4.97 -16.71
C LYS A 7 -0.91 -5.33 -16.58
N THR A 8 -0.12 -4.50 -15.91
CA THR A 8 1.34 -4.64 -15.94
C THR A 8 1.79 -5.83 -15.09
N ILE A 9 1.31 -5.92 -13.86
CA ILE A 9 1.76 -6.98 -12.93
C ILE A 9 1.29 -8.38 -13.33
N LYS A 10 0.18 -8.49 -14.08
CA LYS A 10 -0.32 -9.76 -14.60
C LYS A 10 0.68 -10.46 -15.52
N LYS A 11 1.53 -9.69 -16.21
CA LYS A 11 2.61 -10.23 -17.05
C LYS A 11 3.71 -10.93 -16.24
N PHE A 12 3.81 -10.63 -14.94
CA PHE A 12 4.71 -11.28 -13.99
C PHE A 12 4.02 -12.41 -13.20
N GLY A 13 2.77 -12.77 -13.56
CA GLY A 13 1.99 -13.79 -12.87
C GLY A 13 1.40 -13.33 -11.53
N TRP A 14 1.34 -12.02 -11.28
CA TRP A 14 0.70 -11.45 -10.08
C TRP A 14 -0.70 -10.97 -10.39
N GLU A 15 -1.62 -11.21 -9.47
CA GLU A 15 -3.01 -10.78 -9.56
C GLU A 15 -3.30 -9.66 -8.55
N CYS A 16 -4.34 -8.88 -8.83
CA CYS A 16 -4.84 -7.84 -7.93
C CYS A 16 -6.37 -7.85 -7.96
N THR A 17 -6.97 -7.96 -6.77
CA THR A 17 -8.41 -7.78 -6.56
C THR A 17 -8.66 -6.31 -6.29
N PHE A 18 -9.42 -5.65 -7.17
CA PHE A 18 -9.85 -4.27 -6.97
C PHE A 18 -11.11 -4.24 -6.11
N VAL A 19 -11.08 -3.46 -5.03
CA VAL A 19 -12.21 -3.24 -4.13
C VAL A 19 -12.40 -1.75 -3.87
N ASN A 20 -13.59 -1.36 -3.44
CA ASN A 20 -13.78 -0.03 -2.86
C ASN A 20 -13.20 0.00 -1.44
N VAL A 21 -12.14 0.78 -1.21
CA VAL A 21 -11.47 0.86 0.09
C VAL A 21 -12.30 1.60 1.16
N ASP A 22 -13.29 2.41 0.75
CA ASP A 22 -14.24 3.03 1.69
C ASP A 22 -15.29 2.02 2.20
N ASP A 23 -15.47 0.92 1.47
CA ASP A 23 -16.29 -0.21 1.91
C ASP A 23 -15.39 -1.29 2.53
N LEU A 24 -15.12 -1.12 3.82
CA LEU A 24 -14.28 -2.03 4.60
C LEU A 24 -14.79 -3.49 4.59
N SER A 25 -16.05 -3.74 4.25
CA SER A 25 -16.56 -5.11 4.11
C SER A 25 -15.98 -5.80 2.87
N GLN A 26 -15.83 -5.09 1.76
CA GLN A 26 -15.20 -5.61 0.55
C GLN A 26 -13.71 -5.88 0.76
N VAL A 27 -13.03 -5.00 1.51
CA VAL A 27 -11.62 -5.20 1.87
C VAL A 27 -11.48 -6.47 2.70
N ARG A 28 -12.32 -6.64 3.74
CA ARG A 28 -12.33 -7.86 4.57
C ARG A 28 -12.63 -9.13 3.78
N GLU A 29 -13.57 -9.08 2.85
CA GLU A 29 -13.90 -10.23 2.01
C GLU A 29 -12.72 -10.60 1.10
N ALA A 30 -12.08 -9.61 0.48
CA ALA A 30 -10.96 -9.86 -0.42
C ALA A 30 -9.75 -10.48 0.28
N VAL A 31 -9.44 -10.06 1.52
CA VAL A 31 -8.30 -10.61 2.27
C VAL A 31 -8.52 -12.00 2.85
N ARG A 32 -9.74 -12.58 2.72
CA ARG A 32 -9.98 -14.00 3.04
C ARG A 32 -9.21 -14.93 2.11
N ASP A 33 -8.88 -14.47 0.91
CA ASP A 33 -7.96 -15.20 0.03
C ASP A 33 -6.54 -15.20 0.63
N THR A 34 -6.11 -16.38 1.06
CA THR A 34 -4.79 -16.59 1.68
C THR A 34 -3.60 -16.34 0.75
N SER A 35 -3.83 -16.20 -0.56
CA SER A 35 -2.82 -15.82 -1.55
C SER A 35 -2.48 -14.32 -1.53
N VAL A 36 -3.31 -13.47 -0.90
CA VAL A 36 -3.03 -12.04 -0.75
C VAL A 36 -1.75 -11.83 0.06
N ARG A 37 -0.93 -10.86 -0.38
CA ARG A 37 0.38 -10.55 0.23
C ARG A 37 0.52 -9.13 0.76
N LEU A 38 -0.39 -8.21 0.41
CA LEU A 38 -0.43 -6.85 0.91
C LEU A 38 -1.78 -6.20 0.58
N ILE A 39 -2.12 -5.13 1.30
CA ILE A 39 -3.15 -4.17 0.89
C ILE A 39 -2.43 -2.94 0.32
N PHE A 40 -2.93 -2.41 -0.80
CA PHE A 40 -2.44 -1.16 -1.39
C PHE A 40 -3.57 -0.14 -1.46
N ALA A 41 -3.32 1.08 -0.99
CA ALA A 41 -4.24 2.21 -1.13
C ALA A 41 -3.49 3.53 -1.34
N GLU A 42 -4.22 4.57 -1.76
CA GLU A 42 -3.71 5.94 -1.85
C GLU A 42 -4.24 6.71 -0.63
N SER A 43 -3.39 7.51 0.06
CA SER A 43 -3.89 8.30 1.20
C SER A 43 -4.95 9.32 0.77
N ILE A 44 -4.79 9.87 -0.43
CA ILE A 44 -5.79 10.68 -1.12
C ILE A 44 -5.82 10.21 -2.58
N ALA A 45 -6.95 9.63 -3.00
CA ALA A 45 -7.13 9.06 -4.31
C ALA A 45 -7.50 10.11 -5.37
N ASN A 46 -6.86 10.04 -6.53
CA ASN A 46 -7.17 10.90 -7.69
C ASN A 46 -8.12 10.20 -8.68
N PRO A 47 -9.08 10.89 -9.33
CA PRO A 47 -9.35 12.34 -9.28
C PRO A 47 -10.36 12.80 -8.21
N GLY A 48 -11.00 11.86 -7.50
CA GLY A 48 -12.08 12.19 -6.57
C GLY A 48 -11.66 12.92 -5.29
N GLY A 49 -10.37 12.93 -4.94
CA GLY A 49 -9.88 13.49 -3.68
C GLY A 49 -10.32 12.71 -2.45
N VAL A 50 -10.66 11.43 -2.62
CA VAL A 50 -11.17 10.57 -1.55
C VAL A 50 -10.04 10.24 -0.58
N VAL A 51 -10.27 10.45 0.72
CA VAL A 51 -9.31 10.16 1.79
C VAL A 51 -9.61 8.78 2.37
N SER A 52 -8.65 7.87 2.29
CA SER A 52 -8.81 6.52 2.84
C SER A 52 -8.61 6.49 4.36
N ASP A 53 -9.41 5.67 5.06
CA ASP A 53 -9.22 5.37 6.48
C ASP A 53 -8.03 4.41 6.67
N LEU A 54 -6.85 5.00 6.85
CA LEU A 54 -5.59 4.25 6.94
C LEU A 54 -5.54 3.34 8.16
N SER A 55 -6.08 3.78 9.30
CA SER A 55 -6.09 3.00 10.53
C SER A 55 -6.98 1.76 10.37
N ALA A 56 -8.18 1.92 9.81
CA ALA A 56 -9.07 0.79 9.58
C ALA A 56 -8.50 -0.22 8.56
N LEU A 57 -7.83 0.27 7.51
CA LEU A 57 -7.12 -0.59 6.56
C LEU A 57 -5.95 -1.34 7.21
N ALA A 58 -5.21 -0.67 8.10
CA ALA A 58 -4.09 -1.27 8.82
C ALA A 58 -4.57 -2.39 9.74
N GLU A 59 -5.66 -2.16 10.49
CA GLU A 59 -6.29 -3.18 11.32
C GLU A 59 -6.64 -4.44 10.50
N ILE A 60 -7.34 -4.28 9.37
CA ILE A 60 -7.72 -5.41 8.50
C ILE A 60 -6.48 -6.13 7.95
N ALA A 61 -5.46 -5.39 7.51
CA ALA A 61 -4.22 -5.97 7.00
C ALA A 61 -3.50 -6.81 8.08
N HIS A 62 -3.40 -6.27 9.29
CA HIS A 62 -2.69 -6.89 10.40
C HIS A 62 -3.44 -8.09 10.99
N GLU A 63 -4.78 -8.10 10.97
CA GLU A 63 -5.60 -9.27 11.34
C GLU A 63 -5.15 -10.53 10.57
N VAL A 64 -4.92 -10.41 9.26
CA VAL A 64 -4.47 -11.52 8.40
C VAL A 64 -2.95 -11.57 8.19
N HIS A 65 -2.21 -10.74 8.92
CA HIS A 65 -0.74 -10.63 8.89
C HIS A 65 -0.17 -10.38 7.49
N ILE A 66 -0.69 -9.35 6.82
CA ILE A 66 -0.09 -8.78 5.60
C ILE A 66 0.21 -7.29 5.84
N PRO A 67 1.21 -6.71 5.17
CA PRO A 67 1.52 -5.30 5.31
C PRO A 67 0.49 -4.42 4.59
N LEU A 68 0.28 -3.21 5.13
CA LEU A 68 -0.40 -2.11 4.46
C LEU A 68 0.62 -1.22 3.74
N VAL A 69 0.41 -1.02 2.44
CA VAL A 69 1.21 -0.13 1.59
C VAL A 69 0.38 1.09 1.18
N ILE A 70 0.87 2.29 1.51
CA ILE A 70 0.17 3.54 1.19
C ILE A 70 0.97 4.39 0.20
N ASP A 71 0.38 4.69 -0.95
CA ASP A 71 0.86 5.79 -1.80
C ASP A 71 0.42 7.12 -1.19
N ASN A 72 1.40 7.88 -0.71
CA ASN A 72 1.20 9.16 -0.04
C ASN A 72 1.65 10.34 -0.92
N THR A 73 1.74 10.14 -2.24
CA THR A 73 2.23 11.13 -3.19
C THR A 73 1.45 12.44 -3.11
N LEU A 74 0.11 12.39 -3.12
CA LEU A 74 -0.72 13.59 -3.19
C LEU A 74 -0.73 14.38 -1.88
N ALA A 75 -0.84 13.68 -0.74
CA ALA A 75 -0.84 14.34 0.57
C ALA A 75 0.55 14.86 0.97
N THR A 76 1.63 14.21 0.52
CA THR A 76 3.01 14.45 0.97
C THR A 76 3.22 14.13 2.47
N PRO A 77 4.47 13.93 2.94
CA PRO A 77 4.72 13.72 4.37
C PRO A 77 4.43 14.96 5.23
N PHE A 78 4.24 16.13 4.62
CA PHE A 78 3.91 17.36 5.34
C PHE A 78 2.47 17.34 5.89
N LEU A 79 1.51 16.83 5.12
CA LEU A 79 0.09 16.80 5.53
C LEU A 79 -0.32 15.49 6.18
N CYS A 80 0.21 14.36 5.69
CA CYS A 80 -0.14 13.04 6.20
C CYS A 80 1.12 12.19 6.40
N ARG A 81 1.23 11.57 7.56
CA ARG A 81 2.30 10.61 7.89
C ARG A 81 1.67 9.22 8.09
N PRO A 82 1.42 8.43 7.02
CA PRO A 82 0.68 7.17 7.09
C PRO A 82 1.19 6.16 8.12
N ILE A 83 2.49 6.18 8.41
CA ILE A 83 3.11 5.30 9.42
C ILE A 83 2.50 5.55 10.82
N GLU A 84 2.07 6.77 11.13
CA GLU A 84 1.36 7.07 12.39
C GLU A 84 -0.03 6.44 12.45
N PHE A 85 -0.60 6.08 11.30
CA PHE A 85 -1.90 5.43 11.14
C PHE A 85 -1.79 3.94 10.79
N GLY A 86 -0.62 3.33 11.04
CA GLY A 86 -0.44 1.88 10.88
C GLY A 86 0.03 1.40 9.51
N ALA A 87 0.33 2.30 8.56
CA ALA A 87 0.97 1.88 7.32
C ALA A 87 2.36 1.30 7.59
N ASP A 88 2.65 0.16 6.97
CA ASP A 88 3.92 -0.54 7.11
C ASP A 88 4.96 -0.02 6.11
N LEU A 89 4.51 0.22 4.88
CA LEU A 89 5.30 0.79 3.80
C LEU A 89 4.58 2.02 3.22
N VAL A 90 5.35 3.06 2.93
CA VAL A 90 4.85 4.27 2.25
C VAL A 90 5.59 4.47 0.95
N VAL A 91 4.87 4.70 -0.13
CA VAL A 91 5.46 5.00 -1.43
C VAL A 91 5.16 6.44 -1.84
N HIS A 92 6.12 7.06 -2.53
CA HIS A 92 5.91 8.33 -3.19
C HIS A 92 6.50 8.30 -4.60
N SER A 93 5.78 8.91 -5.54
CA SER A 93 6.37 9.42 -6.77
C SER A 93 7.07 10.74 -6.45
N THR A 94 8.39 10.68 -6.25
CA THR A 94 9.18 11.88 -5.91
C THR A 94 9.21 12.89 -7.05
N THR A 95 8.94 12.45 -8.28
CA THR A 95 8.68 13.30 -9.45
C THR A 95 7.72 14.45 -9.19
N LYS A 96 6.68 14.22 -8.36
CA LYS A 96 5.58 15.15 -8.19
C LYS A 96 5.93 16.20 -7.13
N PHE A 97 5.18 16.26 -6.03
CA PHE A 97 5.29 17.33 -5.04
C PHE A 97 6.63 17.38 -4.31
N LEU A 98 7.36 16.26 -4.21
CA LEU A 98 8.64 16.23 -3.51
C LEU A 98 9.77 16.88 -4.32
N SER A 99 9.84 16.63 -5.64
CA SER A 99 10.72 17.39 -6.53
C SER A 99 10.15 18.79 -6.79
N GLY A 100 8.84 18.89 -7.06
CA GLY A 100 8.10 20.15 -7.17
C GLY A 100 8.34 20.95 -8.46
N HIS A 101 9.37 20.62 -9.24
CA HIS A 101 9.79 21.40 -10.41
C HIS A 101 9.65 20.65 -11.76
N GLY A 102 9.16 19.40 -11.74
CA GLY A 102 8.80 18.66 -12.95
C GLY A 102 9.96 18.29 -13.89
N SER A 103 11.21 18.40 -13.45
CA SER A 103 12.40 18.10 -14.28
C SER A 103 13.23 16.92 -13.79
N ALA A 104 12.81 16.25 -12.72
CA ALA A 104 13.43 15.01 -12.24
C ALA A 104 12.37 13.92 -12.05
N LEU A 105 12.66 12.71 -12.54
CA LEU A 105 11.85 11.53 -12.28
C LEU A 105 12.43 10.76 -11.10
N GLY A 106 11.55 10.26 -10.24
CA GLY A 106 11.97 9.38 -9.16
C GLY A 106 10.80 8.78 -8.40
N GLY A 107 11.16 7.81 -7.56
CA GLY A 107 10.28 7.17 -6.60
C GLY A 107 11.05 6.84 -5.35
N VAL A 108 10.32 6.73 -4.24
CA VAL A 108 10.87 6.27 -2.96
C VAL A 108 9.88 5.32 -2.30
N VAL A 109 10.42 4.32 -1.61
CA VAL A 109 9.70 3.47 -0.67
C VAL A 109 10.31 3.72 0.70
N VAL A 110 9.46 4.01 1.68
CA VAL A 110 9.83 4.24 3.07
C VAL A 110 9.28 3.09 3.89
N ASP A 111 10.16 2.36 4.57
CA ASP A 111 9.80 1.29 5.49
C ASP A 111 9.64 1.86 6.91
N SER A 112 8.53 1.52 7.57
CA SER A 112 8.28 1.88 8.96
C SER A 112 9.17 1.14 9.95
N GLY A 113 9.70 -0.03 9.57
CA GLY A 113 10.39 -0.96 10.46
C GLY A 113 9.48 -1.65 11.48
N ARG A 114 8.14 -1.56 11.33
CA ARG A 114 7.17 -2.06 12.33
C ARG A 114 6.56 -3.40 11.95
N PHE A 115 6.48 -3.74 10.67
CA PHE A 115 5.89 -5.01 10.23
C PHE A 115 6.81 -6.18 10.56
N ALA A 116 6.28 -7.16 11.29
CA ALA A 116 7.05 -8.32 11.76
C ALA A 116 7.15 -9.41 10.67
N TRP A 117 7.94 -9.17 9.62
CA TRP A 117 8.14 -10.08 8.48
C TRP A 117 8.42 -11.54 8.90
N GLY A 118 9.20 -11.73 9.97
CA GLY A 118 9.56 -13.05 10.51
C GLY A 118 8.42 -13.86 11.15
N ARG A 119 7.24 -13.27 11.41
CA ARG A 119 6.10 -14.02 11.99
C ARG A 119 5.47 -15.00 11.00
N GLN A 120 5.59 -14.75 9.70
CA GLN A 120 5.05 -15.61 8.66
C GLN A 120 6.09 -15.87 7.57
N PRO A 121 7.16 -16.62 7.88
CA PRO A 121 8.29 -16.82 6.97
C PRO A 121 7.90 -17.58 5.70
N GLU A 122 6.84 -18.38 5.75
CA GLU A 122 6.29 -19.04 4.55
C GLU A 122 5.56 -18.07 3.61
N LYS A 123 4.96 -16.98 4.14
CA LYS A 123 4.35 -15.95 3.30
C LYS A 123 5.38 -15.00 2.69
N PHE A 124 6.46 -14.71 3.43
CA PHE A 124 7.49 -13.75 3.04
C PHE A 124 8.90 -14.36 3.04
N PRO A 125 9.14 -15.46 2.31
CA PRO A 125 10.39 -16.22 2.43
C PRO A 125 11.63 -15.39 2.07
N SER A 126 11.55 -14.50 1.08
CA SER A 126 12.68 -13.66 0.67
C SER A 126 13.05 -12.56 1.69
N LEU A 127 12.16 -12.23 2.62
CA LEU A 127 12.37 -11.21 3.65
C LEU A 127 12.62 -11.82 5.05
N ALA A 128 12.22 -13.07 5.25
CA ALA A 128 12.16 -13.69 6.57
C ALA A 128 13.02 -14.94 6.71
N LYS A 129 13.53 -15.53 5.62
CA LYS A 129 14.43 -16.68 5.63
C LYS A 129 15.84 -16.26 5.17
N PRO A 130 16.90 -16.89 5.71
CA PRO A 130 18.29 -16.70 5.24
C PRO A 130 18.48 -17.07 3.77
#